data_AF-A0A7X0TN80-F1
#
_entry.id   AF-A0A7X0TN80-F1
#
_cell.length_a   1.000
_cell.length_b   1.000
_cell.length_c   1.000
_cell.angle_alpha   90.00
_cell.angle_beta   90.00
_cell.angle_gamma   90.00
#
_symmetry.space_group_name_H-M   'P 1'
#
loop_
_entity.id
_entity.type
_entity.pdbx_description
1 polymer ?
#
loop_
_entity_poly.entity_id
_entity_poly.type
_entity_poly.pdbx_seq_one_letter_code
_entity_poly.pdbx_strand_id
1 'polypeptide(L)' 'MFPTEKSKENTIPQCISPYAITKYAGEKYLDNYANTYGFKYTVLRDATIFGSRHNHKTCGTDKYGLKQQQAKRKHLS' A
#
# COMPACT_ATOMS: atom_id res chain seq x y z
N MET A 1 7.71 6.60 23.84
CA MET A 1 9.02 6.88 23.22
C MET A 1 9.05 6.15 21.88
N PHE A 2 8.92 6.85 20.76
CA PHE A 2 9.05 6.21 19.45
C PHE A 2 10.54 5.94 19.20
N PRO A 3 10.92 4.76 18.68
CA PRO A 3 12.33 4.47 18.40
C PRO A 3 12.86 5.49 17.39
N THR A 4 13.92 6.20 17.76
CA THR A 4 14.58 7.23 16.95
C THR A 4 15.58 6.64 15.93
N GLU A 5 15.76 5.33 15.94
CA GLU A 5 16.68 4.64 15.05
C GLU A 5 16.04 4.35 13.68
N LYS A 6 16.81 4.59 12.62
CA LYS A 6 16.42 4.24 11.24
C LYS A 6 16.23 2.73 11.12
N SER A 7 15.20 2.30 10.39
CA SER A 7 14.92 0.89 10.11
C SER A 7 16.13 0.21 9.46
N LYS A 8 16.75 -0.77 10.14
CA LYS A 8 17.76 -1.65 9.55
C LYS A 8 17.09 -2.94 9.08
N GLU A 9 17.66 -3.62 8.10
CA GLU A 9 17.08 -4.87 7.57
C GLU A 9 16.98 -5.98 8.63
N ASN A 10 17.89 -5.98 9.61
CA ASN A 10 17.92 -6.94 10.71
C ASN A 10 16.97 -6.58 11.87
N THR A 11 16.29 -5.45 11.80
CA THR A 11 15.37 -5.00 12.85
C THR A 11 14.05 -5.75 12.77
N ILE A 12 13.59 -6.30 13.90
CA ILE A 12 12.27 -6.94 14.00
C ILE A 12 11.18 -5.87 13.84
N PRO A 13 10.25 -6.01 12.87
CA PRO A 13 9.24 -4.99 12.61
C PRO A 13 8.18 -4.94 13.71
N GLN A 14 7.75 -3.72 14.06
CA GLN A 14 6.62 -3.52 14.97
C GLN A 14 5.30 -3.72 14.22
N CYS A 15 4.63 -4.83 14.48
CA CYS A 15 3.37 -5.19 13.82
C CYS A 15 2.15 -4.57 14.51
N ILE A 16 2.04 -3.24 14.48
CA ILE A 16 0.98 -2.50 15.21
C ILE A 16 -0.38 -2.59 14.50
N SER A 17 -0.40 -2.87 13.19
CA SER A 17 -1.62 -2.95 12.37
C SER A 17 -1.84 -4.36 11.80
N PRO A 18 -3.10 -4.75 11.50
CA PRO A 18 -3.39 -6.02 10.83
C PRO A 18 -2.69 -6.14 9.47
N TYR A 19 -2.50 -5.02 8.76
CA TYR A 19 -1.72 -4.99 7.53
C TYR A 19 -0.23 -5.27 7.78
N ALA A 20 0.35 -4.69 8.83
CA ALA A 20 1.74 -4.97 9.19
C ALA A 20 1.95 -6.45 9.55
N ILE A 21 1.00 -7.05 10.29
CA ILE A 21 1.03 -8.49 10.64
C ILE A 21 1.01 -9.35 9.36
N THR A 22 0.11 -9.07 8.43
CA THR A 22 -0.01 -9.86 7.19
C THR A 22 1.23 -9.74 6.30
N LYS A 23 1.83 -8.54 6.21
CA LYS A 23 3.10 -8.35 5.49
C LYS A 23 4.25 -9.12 6.13
N TYR A 24 4.39 -9.07 7.46
CA TYR A 24 5.42 -9.82 8.17
C TYR A 24 5.23 -11.35 8.07
N ALA A 25 3.99 -11.83 8.13
CA ALA A 25 3.69 -13.25 7.93
C ALA A 25 4.12 -13.73 6.54
N GLY A 26 3.88 -12.92 5.49
CA GLY A 26 4.31 -13.23 4.13
C GLY A 26 5.83 -13.44 4.00
N GLU A 27 6.64 -12.65 4.70
CA GLU A 27 8.10 -12.83 4.74
C GLU A 27 8.48 -14.19 5.33
N LYS A 28 7.87 -14.57 6.46
CA LYS A 28 8.16 -15.86 7.11
C LYS A 28 7.70 -17.08 6.30
N TYR A 29 6.61 -16.94 5.56
CA TYR A 29 6.19 -17.96 4.62
C TYR A 29 7.22 -18.14 3.50
N LEU A 30 7.74 -17.04 2.95
CA LEU A 30 8.80 -17.10 1.94
C LEU A 30 10.08 -17.74 2.48
N ASP A 31 10.50 -17.38 3.69
CA ASP A 31 11.66 -18.00 4.37
C ASP A 31 11.47 -19.53 4.46
N ASN A 32 10.29 -19.99 4.91
CA ASN A 32 9.99 -21.42 5.01
C ASN A 32 9.95 -22.12 3.65
N TYR A 33 9.40 -21.47 2.63
CA TYR A 33 9.30 -22.05 1.28
C TYR A 33 10.67 -22.18 0.61
N ALA A 34 11.53 -21.19 0.79
CA ALA A 34 12.90 -21.23 0.32
C ALA A 34 13.70 -22.33 1.02
N ASN A 35 13.51 -22.51 2.33
CA ASN A 35 14.15 -23.60 3.08
C ASN A 35 13.65 -24.99 2.65
N THR A 36 12.38 -25.10 2.27
CA THR A 36 11.76 -26.40 1.90
C THR A 36 12.05 -26.79 0.45
N TYR A 37 12.04 -25.81 -0.47
CA TYR A 37 12.07 -26.07 -1.92
C TYR A 37 13.29 -25.46 -2.64
N GLY A 38 14.15 -24.70 -1.94
CA GLY A 38 15.38 -24.15 -2.50
C GLY A 38 15.19 -22.97 -3.45
N PHE A 39 14.02 -22.31 -3.44
CA PHE A 39 13.78 -21.15 -4.29
C PHE A 39 14.53 -19.90 -3.78
N LYS A 40 15.10 -19.15 -4.71
CA LYS A 40 15.70 -17.84 -4.42
C LYS A 40 14.61 -16.78 -4.38
N TYR A 41 14.58 -15.99 -3.32
CA TYR A 41 13.65 -14.88 -3.14
C TYR A 41 14.39 -13.65 -2.62
N THR A 42 13.78 -12.49 -2.78
CA THR A 42 14.27 -11.22 -2.25
C THR A 42 13.07 -10.44 -1.74
N VAL A 43 13.18 -9.87 -0.53
CA VAL A 43 12.11 -9.13 0.13
C VAL A 43 12.48 -7.66 0.15
N LEU A 44 11.54 -6.79 -0.29
CA LEU A 44 11.68 -5.34 -0.24
C LEU A 44 10.70 -4.79 0.80
N ARG A 45 11.21 -4.07 1.79
CA ARG A 45 10.40 -3.40 2.82
C ARG A 45 10.28 -1.92 2.50
N ASP A 46 9.37 -1.60 1.60
CA ASP A 46 9.17 -0.23 1.13
C ASP A 46 8.53 0.66 2.21
N ALA A 47 9.06 1.88 2.34
CA ALA A 47 8.40 2.95 3.06
C ALA A 47 7.20 3.48 2.24
N THR A 48 6.36 4.32 2.84
CA THR A 48 5.20 4.93 2.16
C THR A 48 5.63 5.57 0.84
N ILE A 49 5.15 4.99 -0.27
CA ILE A 49 5.45 5.44 -1.64
C ILE A 49 4.45 6.54 -2.03
N PHE A 50 4.95 7.72 -2.42
CA PHE A 50 4.15 8.83 -2.93
C PHE A 50 4.41 9.03 -4.43
N GLY A 51 3.36 9.31 -5.23
CA GLY A 51 3.50 9.51 -6.67
C GLY A 51 2.22 10.00 -7.37
N SER A 52 2.36 10.52 -8.59
CA SER A 52 1.28 11.16 -9.37
C SER A 52 0.12 10.22 -9.76
N ARG A 53 0.31 8.91 -9.64
CA ARG A 53 -0.71 7.86 -9.87
C ARG A 53 -1.28 7.29 -8.57
N HIS A 54 -0.91 7.84 -7.42
CA HIS A 54 -1.54 7.46 -6.17
C HIS A 54 -2.99 7.96 -6.18
N ASN A 55 -3.93 7.08 -5.85
CA ASN A 55 -5.36 7.32 -5.91
C ASN A 55 -5.80 8.26 -4.77
N HIS A 56 -5.32 9.49 -4.74
CA HIS A 56 -5.89 10.55 -3.92
C HIS A 56 -6.94 11.24 -4.77
N LYS A 57 -8.21 10.84 -4.64
CA LYS A 57 -9.33 11.39 -5.43
C LYS A 57 -9.70 12.83 -5.09
N THR A 58 -8.77 13.62 -4.55
CA THR A 58 -9.03 14.95 -4.04
C THR A 58 -7.82 15.84 -4.30
N CYS A 59 -7.65 16.26 -5.55
CA CYS A 59 -7.16 17.60 -5.87
C CYS A 59 -7.36 17.88 -7.37
N GLY A 60 -8.58 18.26 -7.76
CA GLY A 60 -8.84 18.91 -9.05
C GLY A 60 -9.30 18.03 -10.23
N THR A 61 -10.59 18.13 -10.53
CA THR A 61 -11.21 17.94 -11.86
C THR A 61 -11.39 16.52 -12.39
N ASP A 62 -12.37 15.81 -11.83
CA ASP A 62 -13.11 14.79 -12.55
C ASP A 62 -13.98 15.47 -13.63
N LYS A 63 -13.38 15.81 -14.79
CA LYS A 63 -14.12 16.30 -15.98
C LYS A 63 -15.24 15.34 -16.41
N TYR A 64 -15.18 14.08 -15.97
CA TYR A 64 -16.17 13.03 -16.20
C TYR A 64 -17.35 13.04 -15.22
N GLY A 65 -17.24 13.70 -14.05
CA GLY A 65 -18.34 13.80 -13.07
C GLY A 65 -19.34 14.91 -13.40
N LEU A 66 -18.84 16.06 -13.87
CA LEU A 66 -19.68 17.23 -14.19
C LEU A 66 -20.62 17.01 -15.38
N LYS A 67 -20.21 16.20 -16.39
CA LYS A 67 -21.07 15.88 -17.53
C LYS A 67 -22.30 15.06 -17.14
N GLN A 68 -22.18 14.16 -16.16
CA GLN A 68 -23.30 13.33 -15.70
C GLN A 68 -24.33 14.13 -14.90
N GLN A 69 -23.89 15.16 -14.18
CA GLN A 69 -24.78 16.03 -13.39
C GLN A 69 -25.57 17.01 -14.26
N GLN A 70 -24.98 17.52 -15.36
CA GLN A 70 -25.68 18.37 -16.31
C GLN A 70 -26.71 17.61 -17.15
N ALA A 71 -26.44 16.35 -17.51
CA ALA A 71 -27.38 15.50 -18.25
C ALA A 71 -28.65 15.17 -17.45
N LYS A 72 -28.53 14.97 -16.14
CA LYS A 72 -29.69 14.73 -15.25
C LYS A 72 -30.54 15.99 -14.99
N ARG A 73 -29.95 17.19 -15.07
CA ARG A 73 -30.68 18.47 -14.87
C ARG A 73 -31.55 18.89 -16.06
N LYS A 74 -31.22 18.47 -17.29
CA LYS A 74 -31.98 18.84 -18.50
C LYS A 74 -33.30 18.08 -18.69
N HIS A 75 -33.52 16.99 -17.95
CA HIS A 75 -34.78 16.23 -17.98
C HIS A 75 -35.77 16.63 -16.88
N LEU A 76 -35.45 17.66 -16.09
CA LEU A 76 -36.22 18.11 -14.93
C LEU A 76 -36.72 19.57 -15.06
N SER A 77 -36.67 20.14 -16.26
CA SER A 77 -37.34 21.41 -16.64
C SER A 77 -38.28 21.16 -17.81
#